data_AF-M5EQL8-F1
#
_entry.id   AF-M5EQL8-F1
#
_cell.length_a   1.000
_cell.length_b   1.000
_cell.length_c   1.000
_cell.angle_alpha   90.00
_cell.angle_beta   90.00
_cell.angle_gamma   90.00
#
_symmetry.space_group_name_H-M   'P 1'
#
loop_
_entity.id
_entity.type
_entity.pdbx_description
1 polymer ?
#
loop_
_entity_poly.entity_id
_entity_poly.type
_entity_poly.pdbx_seq_one_letter_code
_entity_poly.pdbx_strand_id
1 'polypeptide(L)'
;MHSTFDLSTSFASAEVNSFVVLAPSGKEFRSQAALRAVETFLKGCFPKVDFYANGDGLPFEGDYKVLPICGVADEDHDTLNMLVLPDRVLMSGIAAALKGFRPGHAPTLH
;
A
#
# COMPACT_ATOMS: atom_id res chain seq x y z
N MET A 1 -30.79 -26.82 -28.78
CA MET A 1 -29.82 -26.80 -27.66
C MET A 1 -29.22 -25.41 -27.63
N HIS A 2 -29.69 -24.55 -26.72
CA HIS A 2 -29.13 -23.21 -26.54
C HIS A 2 -28.08 -23.29 -25.43
N SER A 3 -26.80 -23.25 -25.79
CA SER A 3 -25.72 -23.14 -24.81
C SER A 3 -25.70 -21.70 -24.29
N THR A 4 -26.17 -21.55 -23.06
CA THR A 4 -26.02 -20.33 -22.26
C THR A 4 -24.53 -20.19 -21.93
N PHE A 5 -23.88 -19.17 -22.50
CA PHE A 5 -22.55 -18.77 -22.05
C PHE A 5 -22.70 -18.12 -20.68
N ASP A 6 -22.37 -18.88 -19.64
CA ASP A 6 -22.22 -18.36 -18.29
C ASP A 6 -20.87 -17.64 -18.20
N LEU A 7 -20.90 -16.31 -18.32
CA LEU A 7 -19.76 -15.42 -18.12
C LEU A 7 -19.54 -15.10 -16.63
N SER A 8 -19.79 -16.06 -15.73
CA SER A 8 -19.44 -15.93 -14.31
C SER A 8 -18.04 -16.44 -14.01
N THR A 9 -17.06 -16.16 -14.88
CA THR A 9 -15.66 -16.17 -14.43
C THR A 9 -15.44 -14.82 -13.76
N SER A 10 -15.71 -14.78 -12.46
CA SER A 10 -15.23 -13.74 -11.56
C SER A 10 -13.72 -13.64 -11.76
N PHE A 11 -13.28 -12.75 -12.64
CA PHE A 11 -11.91 -12.27 -12.65
C PHE A 11 -11.74 -11.59 -11.30
N ALA A 12 -11.34 -12.37 -10.30
CA ALA A 12 -10.78 -11.85 -9.07
C ALA A 12 -9.52 -11.11 -9.51
N SER A 13 -9.70 -9.84 -9.88
CA SER A 13 -8.63 -8.86 -9.98
C SER A 13 -7.84 -9.05 -8.69
N ALA A 14 -6.59 -9.49 -8.81
CA ALA A 14 -5.71 -9.58 -7.66
C ALA A 14 -5.47 -8.14 -7.20
N GLU A 15 -6.36 -7.63 -6.34
CA GLU A 15 -6.30 -6.28 -5.81
C GLU A 15 -4.96 -6.12 -5.09
N VAL A 16 -4.21 -5.09 -5.47
CA VAL A 16 -2.96 -4.77 -4.78
C VAL A 16 -3.28 -4.45 -3.32
N ASN A 17 -2.87 -5.35 -2.43
CA ASN A 17 -3.13 -5.28 -1.00
C ASN A 17 -1.86 -5.02 -0.19
N SER A 18 -0.73 -4.76 -0.84
CA SER A 18 0.58 -4.61 -0.20
C SER A 18 1.30 -3.37 -0.70
N PHE A 19 1.89 -2.59 0.22
CA PHE A 19 2.54 -1.32 -0.10
C PHE A 19 3.87 -1.15 0.64
N VAL A 20 4.85 -0.55 -0.03
CA VAL A 20 6.07 -0.05 0.60
C VAL A 20 5.86 1.41 0.98
N VAL A 21 6.20 1.77 2.21
CA VAL A 21 6.17 3.14 2.72
C VAL A 21 7.60 3.61 2.93
N LEU A 22 8.07 4.54 2.09
CA LEU A 22 9.40 5.11 2.20
C LEU A 22 9.38 6.26 3.21
N ALA A 23 10.21 6.14 4.25
CA ALA A 23 10.41 7.22 5.21
C ALA A 23 11.21 8.38 4.59
N PRO A 24 10.89 9.65 4.92
CA PRO A 24 11.69 10.81 4.50
C PRO A 24 13.00 10.92 5.28
N SER A 25 13.82 11.92 4.94
CA SER A 25 14.98 12.34 5.73
C SER A 25 14.57 12.65 7.18
N GLY A 26 15.49 12.44 8.13
CA GLY A 26 15.28 12.68 9.57
C GLY A 26 15.40 11.40 10.40
N LYS A 27 16.17 11.47 11.49
CA LYS A 27 16.42 10.31 12.36
C LYS A 27 15.14 9.86 13.07
N GLU A 28 14.24 10.80 13.33
CA GLU A 28 12.93 10.59 13.92
C GLU A 28 12.00 9.75 13.04
N PHE A 29 12.14 9.81 11.71
CA PHE A 29 11.32 9.04 10.78
C PHE A 29 11.93 7.68 10.43
N ARG A 30 13.27 7.57 10.44
CA ARG A 30 14.00 6.39 9.95
C ARG A 30 14.43 5.41 11.04
N SER A 31 14.22 5.73 12.31
CA SER A 31 14.46 4.77 13.38
C SER A 31 13.56 3.54 13.24
N GLN A 32 14.04 2.36 13.64
CA GLN A 32 13.24 1.13 13.58
C GLN A 32 11.91 1.26 14.35
N ALA A 33 11.92 1.98 15.48
CA ALA A 33 10.72 2.25 16.26
C ALA A 33 9.70 3.10 15.47
N ALA A 34 10.17 4.11 14.74
CA ALA A 34 9.32 4.94 13.90
C ALA A 34 8.73 4.17 12.71
N LEU A 35 9.54 3.33 12.04
CA LEU A 35 9.07 2.49 10.94
C LEU A 35 7.96 1.53 11.41
N ARG A 36 8.15 0.86 12.55
CA ARG A 36 7.11 -0.01 13.15
C ARG A 36 5.86 0.76 13.56
N ALA A 37 6.02 1.98 14.07
CA ALA A 37 4.89 2.82 14.44
C ALA A 37 4.05 3.22 13.21
N VAL A 38 4.70 3.50 12.06
CA VAL A 38 4.01 3.75 10.78
C VAL A 38 3.22 2.53 10.34
N GLU A 39 3.85 1.35 10.32
CA GLU A 39 3.19 0.09 9.93
C GLU A 39 1.97 -0.20 10.82
N THR A 40 2.15 -0.07 12.14
CA THR A 40 1.07 -0.30 13.11
C THR A 40 -0.08 0.68 12.93
N PHE A 41 0.23 1.97 12.75
CA PHE A 41 -0.76 3.01 12.52
C PHE A 41 -1.55 2.74 11.23
N LEU A 42 -0.87 2.48 10.13
CA LEU A 42 -1.51 2.20 8.85
C LEU A 42 -2.31 0.90 8.87
N LYS A 43 -1.85 -0.14 9.57
CA LYS A 43 -2.62 -1.38 9.75
C LYS A 43 -3.91 -1.13 10.54
N GLY A 44 -3.88 -0.23 11.52
CA GLY A 44 -5.08 0.22 12.23
C GLY A 44 -6.08 0.94 11.33
N CYS A 45 -5.61 1.80 10.42
CA CYS A 45 -6.46 2.52 9.47
C CYS A 45 -6.98 1.65 8.32
N PHE A 46 -6.16 0.72 7.83
CA PHE A 46 -6.44 -0.13 6.66
C PHE A 46 -6.16 -1.61 6.98
N PRO A 47 -7.02 -2.30 7.73
CA PRO A 47 -6.74 -3.64 8.26
C PRO A 47 -6.52 -4.72 7.20
N LYS A 48 -7.09 -4.54 6.00
CA LYS A 48 -7.00 -5.49 4.88
C LYS A 48 -5.76 -5.28 3.99
N VAL A 49 -4.92 -4.30 4.34
CA VAL A 49 -3.74 -3.92 3.58
C VAL A 49 -2.49 -4.19 4.41
N ASP A 50 -1.43 -4.63 3.75
CA ASP A 50 -0.12 -4.84 4.33
C ASP A 50 0.82 -3.69 3.96
N PHE A 51 1.60 -3.23 4.94
CA PHE A 51 2.51 -2.10 4.79
C PHE A 51 3.90 -2.50 5.26
N TYR A 52 4.90 -2.11 4.49
CA TYR A 52 6.31 -2.34 4.77
C TYR A 52 7.03 -1.00 4.79
N ALA A 53 7.34 -0.50 5.99
CA ALA A 53 8.03 0.77 6.14
C ALA A 53 9.54 0.59 5.94
N ASN A 54 10.13 1.39 5.06
CA ASN A 54 11.54 1.29 4.68
C ASN A 54 12.27 2.62 4.93
N GLY A 55 13.33 2.55 5.74
CA GLY A 55 14.25 3.65 6.03
C GLY A 55 15.63 3.51 5.37
N ASP A 56 15.92 2.42 4.67
CA ASP A 56 17.24 2.09 4.14
C ASP A 56 17.49 2.66 2.73
N GLY A 57 16.44 3.15 2.06
CA GLY A 57 16.56 3.80 0.75
C GLY A 57 17.28 5.15 0.80
N LEU A 58 17.53 5.74 -0.37
CA LEU A 58 18.10 7.08 -0.48
C LEU A 58 17.26 8.10 0.31
N PRO A 59 17.88 8.96 1.13
CA PRO A 59 17.16 9.99 1.88
C PRO A 59 16.56 11.02 0.91
N PHE A 60 15.41 11.57 1.29
CA PHE A 60 14.73 12.59 0.51
C PHE A 60 13.94 13.52 1.43
N GLU A 61 13.85 14.78 1.03
CA GLU A 61 13.05 15.77 1.75
C GLU A 61 11.55 15.63 1.42
N GLY A 62 10.70 15.93 2.41
CA GLY A 62 9.25 15.92 2.28
C GLY A 62 8.55 14.90 3.17
N ASP A 63 7.33 14.51 2.79
CA ASP A 63 6.51 13.52 3.49
C ASP A 63 6.80 12.10 3.00
N TYR A 64 6.30 11.10 3.74
CA TYR A 64 6.34 9.69 3.33
C TYR A 64 5.88 9.47 1.88
N LYS A 65 6.55 8.57 1.18
CA LYS A 65 6.13 8.11 -0.17
C LYS A 65 5.56 6.70 -0.06
N VAL A 66 4.54 6.40 -0.86
CA VAL A 66 3.88 5.10 -0.87
C VAL A 66 3.97 4.51 -2.26
N LEU A 67 4.43 3.26 -2.33
CA LEU A 67 4.58 2.52 -3.57
C LEU A 67 3.78 1.22 -3.48
N PRO A 68 2.88 0.94 -4.43
CA PRO A 68 2.21 -0.34 -4.49
C PRO A 68 3.17 -1.47 -4.85
N ILE A 69 2.97 -2.62 -4.22
CA ILE A 69 3.61 -3.87 -4.62
C ILE A 69 2.66 -4.56 -5.59
N CYS A 70 2.86 -4.33 -6.89
CA CYS A 70 2.09 -5.01 -7.92
C CYS A 70 2.62 -6.44 -8.08
N GLY A 71 1.72 -7.42 -8.10
CA GLY A 71 2.06 -8.78 -8.52
C GLY A 71 2.57 -8.76 -9.97
N VAL A 72 3.55 -9.61 -10.27
CA VAL A 72 3.94 -9.87 -11.66
C VAL A 72 2.80 -10.67 -12.28
N ALA A 73 2.30 -10.23 -13.44
CA ALA A 73 1.37 -11.05 -14.21
C ALA A 73 2.07 -12.36 -14.56
N ASP A 74 1.49 -13.50 -14.19
CA ASP A 74 1.99 -14.81 -14.61
C ASP A 74 2.10 -14.81 -16.15
N GLU A 75 3.23 -15.28 -16.69
CA GLU A 75 3.57 -15.23 -18.12
C GLU A 75 2.73 -16.20 -18.98
N ASP A 76 1.61 -16.69 -18.48
CA ASP A 76 0.75 -17.63 -19.18
C ASP A 76 -0.50 -16.95 -19.76
N HIS A 77 -0.52 -16.94 -21.10
CA HIS A 77 -1.64 -16.73 -21.99
C HIS A 77 -2.22 -15.32 -22.14
N ASP A 78 -1.74 -14.63 -23.19
CA ASP A 78 -2.49 -13.94 -24.27
C ASP A 78 -3.68 -13.03 -23.90
N THR A 79 -3.77 -12.66 -22.62
CA THR A 79 -4.64 -11.65 -22.08
C THR A 79 -3.74 -10.54 -21.59
N LEU A 80 -4.03 -9.32 -22.04
CA LEU A 80 -3.51 -8.09 -21.44
C LEU A 80 -3.85 -8.12 -19.95
N ASN A 81 -3.02 -8.79 -19.15
CA ASN A 81 -3.07 -8.70 -17.70
C ASN A 81 -2.66 -7.28 -17.37
N MET A 82 -3.65 -6.38 -17.40
CA MET A 82 -3.54 -5.02 -16.90
C MET A 82 -2.92 -5.13 -15.53
N LEU A 83 -1.75 -4.53 -15.35
CA LEU A 83 -1.22 -4.24 -14.02
C LEU A 83 -2.37 -3.67 -13.21
N VAL A 84 -2.86 -4.44 -12.23
CA VAL A 84 -3.97 -4.02 -11.39
C VAL A 84 -3.42 -2.88 -10.56
N LEU A 85 -3.65 -1.65 -11.01
CA LEU A 85 -3.30 -0.48 -10.24
C LEU A 85 -4.20 -0.45 -9.00
N PRO A 86 -3.67 -0.09 -7.82
CA PRO A 86 -4.50 0.06 -6.65
C PRO A 86 -5.55 1.13 -6.88
N ASP A 87 -6.71 0.96 -6.24
CA ASP A 87 -7.77 1.96 -6.26
C ASP A 87 -7.24 3.35 -5.85
N ARG A 88 -7.60 4.36 -6.64
CA ARG A 88 -7.16 5.74 -6.43
C ARG A 88 -7.69 6.32 -5.11
N VAL A 89 -8.85 5.84 -4.66
CA VAL A 89 -9.41 6.24 -3.35
C VAL A 89 -8.54 5.68 -2.23
N LEU A 90 -8.14 4.40 -2.32
CA LEU A 90 -7.21 3.78 -1.37
C LEU A 90 -5.87 4.53 -1.31
N MET A 91 -5.24 4.79 -2.46
CA MET A 91 -3.97 5.52 -2.52
C MET A 91 -4.08 6.91 -1.87
N SER A 92 -5.17 7.62 -2.13
CA SER A 92 -5.41 8.95 -1.56
C SER A 92 -5.65 8.88 -0.05
N GLY A 93 -6.36 7.85 0.43
CA GLY A 93 -6.59 7.60 1.85
C GLY A 93 -5.30 7.32 2.62
N ILE A 94 -4.43 6.46 2.08
CA ILE A 94 -3.13 6.16 2.69
C ILE A 94 -2.28 7.45 2.78
N ALA A 95 -2.20 8.21 1.68
CA ALA A 95 -1.44 9.47 1.66
C ALA A 95 -1.98 10.49 2.69
N ALA A 96 -3.30 10.61 2.82
CA ALA A 96 -3.92 11.50 3.80
C ALA A 96 -3.62 11.06 5.25
N ALA A 97 -3.69 9.76 5.55
CA ALA A 97 -3.35 9.23 6.88
C ALA A 97 -1.89 9.54 7.23
N LEU A 98 -0.96 9.34 6.29
CA LEU A 98 0.48 9.62 6.50
C LEU A 98 0.79 11.10 6.72
N LYS A 99 0.05 12.03 6.11
CA LYS A 99 0.21 13.47 6.38
C LYS A 99 -0.05 13.82 7.84
N GLY A 100 -0.99 13.12 8.49
CA GLY A 100 -1.31 13.29 9.91
C GLY A 100 -0.39 12.54 10.86
N PHE A 101 0.43 11.61 10.38
CA PHE A 101 1.31 10.83 11.22
C PHE A 101 2.56 11.63 11.63
N ARG A 102 2.91 11.57 12.91
CA ARG A 102 4.15 12.17 13.45
C ARG A 102 4.85 11.14 14.34
N PRO A 103 6.06 10.67 13.98
CA PRO A 103 6.82 9.76 14.83
C PRO A 103 7.05 10.36 16.22
N GLY A 104 6.99 9.53 17.26
CA GLY A 104 7.26 9.94 18.64
C GLY A 104 6.09 10.61 19.36
N HIS A 105 4.97 10.84 18.69
CA HIS A 105 3.71 11.21 19.35
C HIS A 105 2.81 9.98 19.41
N ALA A 106 2.32 9.63 20.60
CA ALA A 106 1.37 8.53 20.76
C ALA A 106 0.11 8.85 19.93
N PRO A 107 -0.48 7.87 19.22
CA PRO A 107 -1.71 8.09 18.50
C PRO A 107 -2.80 8.46 19.52
N THR A 108 -3.34 9.67 19.40
CA THR A 108 -4.55 10.06 20.10
C THR A 108 -5.71 9.33 19.41
N LEU A 109 -6.06 8.16 19.95
CA LEU A 109 -7.34 7.52 19.68
C LEU A 109 -8.43 8.46 20.22
N HIS A 110 -9.08 9.20 19.33
CA HIS A 110 -10.33 9.91 19.60
C HIS A 110 -11.51 9.06 19.14
#